data_AF-A0A7W1F2L0-F1
#
_entry.id   AF-A0A7W1F2L0-F1
#
_cell.length_a   1.000
_cell.length_b   1.000
_cell.length_c   1.000
_cell.angle_alpha   90.00
_cell.angle_beta   90.00
_cell.angle_gamma   90.00
#
_symmetry.space_group_name_H-M   'P 1'
#
loop_
_entity.id
_entity.type
_entity.pdbx_description
1 polymer ?
#
loop_
_entity_poly.entity_id
_entity_poly.type
_entity_poly.pdbx_seq_one_letter_code
_entity_poly.pdbx_strand_id
1 'polypeptide(L)'
;MLRSRARRAFTLIELLITIAVIAMLAALLLPAATMVRAAGRTAACGNNLRQIATAMLAYAGDHDDWFPPLRLNATSGPLGYDGGDYWTNLLDEGGYLDYPWEPGHQPGGRVVAGVYRCRTMADGLLWSSGGYGMVESPWWNADHRFPSTREGRSMSAALVPSSTVIIGDAEYTPTSAWAQRAALSIQCPVCAPWSWDGMRCAPRHRGRANVACVDAHVEARRVDDLEADVAIWGHQ
;
A
#
# COMPACT_ATOMS: atom_id res chain seq x y z
N MET A 1 -28.58 12.17 66.05
CA MET A 1 -27.24 11.56 66.26
C MET A 1 -26.45 11.68 64.96
N LEU A 2 -25.54 12.66 64.85
CA LEU A 2 -24.68 12.84 63.69
C LEU A 2 -23.38 12.05 63.91
N ARG A 3 -23.24 10.90 63.22
CA ARG A 3 -21.98 10.13 63.20
C ARG A 3 -20.93 10.96 62.46
N SER A 4 -19.92 11.47 63.18
CA SER A 4 -18.73 12.07 62.58
C SER A 4 -17.99 10.98 61.79
N ARG A 5 -18.02 11.10 60.46
CA ARG A 5 -17.28 10.21 59.57
C ARG A 5 -15.81 10.62 59.69
N ALA A 6 -15.03 9.88 60.47
CA ALA A 6 -13.59 10.11 60.59
C ALA A 6 -12.97 10.15 59.20
N ARG A 7 -12.49 11.33 58.77
CA ARG A 7 -11.80 11.48 57.49
C ARG A 7 -10.45 10.79 57.63
N ARG A 8 -10.28 9.64 56.95
CA ARG A 8 -8.97 9.00 56.83
C ARG A 8 -8.06 9.94 56.04
N ALA A 9 -7.04 10.47 56.70
CA ALA A 9 -5.97 11.22 56.04
C ALA A 9 -5.01 10.22 55.40
N PHE A 10 -4.67 10.44 54.13
CA PHE A 10 -3.66 9.65 53.43
C PHE A 10 -2.28 9.91 54.04
N THR A 11 -1.53 8.85 54.29
CA THR A 11 -0.12 8.96 54.69
C THR A 11 0.76 9.24 53.47
N LEU A 12 1.89 9.92 53.69
CA LEU A 12 2.87 10.19 52.64
C LEU A 12 3.42 8.88 52.02
N ILE A 13 3.51 7.81 52.82
CA ILE A 13 3.95 6.48 52.37
C ILE A 13 2.94 5.85 51.41
N GLU A 14 1.64 5.92 51.70
CA GLU A 14 0.60 5.40 50.80
C GLU A 14 0.61 6.10 49.43
N LEU A 15 0.82 7.42 49.42
CA LEU A 15 0.96 8.16 48.17
C LEU A 15 2.23 7.75 47.41
N LEU A 16 3.36 7.63 48.11
CA LEU A 16 4.65 7.29 47.52
C LEU A 16 4.67 5.89 46.90
N ILE A 17 4.14 4.89 47.60
CA ILE A 17 4.07 3.51 47.09
C ILE A 17 3.15 3.46 45.86
N THR A 18 2.03 4.18 45.89
CA THR A 18 1.08 4.20 44.78
C THR A 18 1.72 4.75 43.50
N ILE A 19 2.39 5.90 43.59
CA ILE A 19 3.08 6.46 42.41
C ILE A 19 4.22 5.56 41.95
N ALA A 20 4.93 4.89 42.87
CA ALA A 20 6.00 3.95 42.52
C ALA A 20 5.46 2.74 41.74
N VAL A 21 4.34 2.16 42.19
CA VAL A 21 3.69 1.05 41.47
C VAL A 21 3.15 1.50 40.12
N ILE A 22 2.51 2.67 40.03
CA ILE A 22 2.05 3.22 38.74
C ILE A 22 3.22 3.45 37.78
N ALA A 23 4.33 4.01 38.26
CA ALA A 23 5.53 4.25 37.45
C ALA A 23 6.14 2.95 36.93
N MET A 24 6.23 1.92 37.78
CA MET A 24 6.71 0.58 37.38
C MET A 24 5.80 -0.05 36.32
N LEU A 25 4.48 0.00 36.49
CA LEU A 25 3.53 -0.52 35.51
C LEU A 25 3.58 0.26 34.19
N ALA A 26 3.63 1.59 34.25
CA ALA A 26 3.73 2.44 33.07
C ALA A 26 5.03 2.18 32.28
N ALA A 27 6.16 1.95 32.97
CA ALA A 27 7.44 1.63 32.34
C ALA A 27 7.39 0.33 31.53
N LEU A 28 6.62 -0.67 31.98
CA LEU A 28 6.41 -1.93 31.25
C LEU A 28 5.40 -1.78 30.09
N LEU A 29 4.39 -0.92 30.25
CA LEU A 29 3.32 -0.74 29.26
C LEU A 29 3.74 0.12 28.05
N LEU A 30 4.61 1.10 28.24
CA LEU A 30 5.01 2.02 27.18
C LEU A 30 5.64 1.33 25.95
N PRO A 31 6.65 0.45 26.08
CA PRO A 31 7.22 -0.27 24.93
C PRO A 31 6.22 -1.25 24.29
N ALA A 32 5.34 -1.89 25.09
CA ALA A 32 4.31 -2.76 24.56
C ALA A 32 3.30 -1.98 23.68
N ALA A 33 2.90 -0.78 24.11
CA ALA A 33 1.96 0.05 23.38
C ALA A 33 2.51 0.52 22.00
N THR A 34 3.81 0.80 21.88
CA THR A 34 4.42 1.17 20.59
C THR A 34 4.44 0.00 19.62
N MET A 35 4.74 -1.21 20.10
CA MET A 35 4.71 -2.43 19.29
C MET A 35 3.30 -2.77 18.80
N VAL A 36 2.28 -2.63 19.66
CA VAL A 36 0.87 -2.83 19.31
C VAL A 36 0.42 -1.85 18.23
N ARG A 37 0.77 -0.57 18.37
CA ARG A 37 0.44 0.45 17.35
C ARG A 37 1.10 0.15 16.00
N ALA A 38 2.38 -0.25 16.00
CA ALA A 38 3.08 -0.63 14.78
C ALA A 38 2.43 -1.85 14.10
N ALA A 39 2.08 -2.89 14.87
CA ALA A 39 1.37 -4.05 14.34
C ALA A 39 -0.02 -3.67 13.79
N GLY A 40 -0.75 -2.80 14.48
CA GLY A 40 -2.04 -2.28 14.02
C GLY A 40 -1.92 -1.50 12.70
N ARG A 41 -0.85 -0.71 12.52
CA ARG A 41 -0.58 -0.03 11.24
C ARG A 41 -0.29 -1.04 10.13
N THR A 42 0.53 -2.07 10.38
CA THR A 42 0.79 -3.14 9.39
C THR A 42 -0.49 -3.87 8.99
N ALA A 43 -1.32 -4.27 9.96
CA ALA A 43 -2.60 -4.93 9.68
C ALA A 43 -3.55 -4.03 8.87
N ALA A 44 -3.61 -2.73 9.20
CA ALA A 44 -4.38 -1.76 8.43
C ALA A 44 -3.85 -1.61 6.99
N CYS A 45 -2.53 -1.60 6.78
CA CYS A 45 -1.93 -1.51 5.44
C CYS A 45 -2.20 -2.78 4.62
N GLY A 46 -2.17 -3.97 5.23
CA GLY A 46 -2.57 -5.21 4.56
C GLY A 46 -4.06 -5.23 4.19
N ASN A 47 -4.93 -4.72 5.06
CA ASN A 47 -6.36 -4.57 4.75
C ASN A 47 -6.63 -3.54 3.66
N ASN A 48 -5.86 -2.45 3.61
CA ASN A 48 -5.91 -1.49 2.52
C ASN A 48 -5.53 -2.16 1.19
N LEU A 49 -4.43 -2.91 1.17
CA LEU A 49 -3.98 -3.61 -0.02
C LEU A 49 -4.99 -4.66 -0.50
N ARG A 50 -5.66 -5.37 0.44
CA ARG A 50 -6.76 -6.29 0.10
C ARG A 50 -7.91 -5.57 -0.59
N GLN A 51 -8.35 -4.43 -0.04
CA GLN A 51 -9.44 -3.65 -0.64
C GLN A 51 -9.08 -3.16 -2.04
N ILE A 52 -7.83 -2.72 -2.26
CA ILE A 52 -7.35 -2.33 -3.57
C ILE A 52 -7.36 -3.52 -4.54
N ALA A 53 -6.82 -4.66 -4.14
CA ALA A 53 -6.80 -5.86 -4.98
C ALA A 53 -8.21 -6.36 -5.30
N THR A 54 -9.16 -6.28 -4.35
CA THR A 54 -10.57 -6.57 -4.61
C THR A 54 -11.21 -5.57 -5.59
N ALA A 55 -10.87 -4.28 -5.50
CA ALA A 55 -11.32 -3.29 -6.48
C ALA A 55 -10.76 -3.58 -7.89
N MET A 56 -9.50 -4.03 -7.98
CA MET A 56 -8.89 -4.48 -9.24
C MET A 56 -9.57 -5.73 -9.81
N LEU A 57 -10.00 -6.66 -8.97
CA LEU A 57 -10.80 -7.82 -9.37
C LEU A 57 -12.18 -7.42 -9.89
N ALA A 58 -12.83 -6.47 -9.23
CA ALA A 58 -14.12 -5.93 -9.69
C ALA A 58 -13.97 -5.25 -11.06
N TYR A 59 -12.91 -4.44 -11.22
CA TYR A 59 -12.55 -3.87 -12.52
C TYR A 59 -12.35 -4.97 -13.58
N ALA A 60 -11.58 -6.02 -13.28
CA ALA A 60 -11.36 -7.11 -14.23
C ALA A 60 -12.67 -7.79 -14.65
N GLY A 61 -13.61 -7.97 -13.71
CA GLY A 61 -14.94 -8.51 -14.00
C GLY A 61 -15.74 -7.70 -15.02
N ASP A 62 -15.58 -6.38 -15.03
CA ASP A 62 -16.27 -5.45 -15.94
C ASP A 62 -15.47 -5.16 -17.23
N HIS A 63 -14.19 -5.56 -17.28
CA HIS A 63 -13.24 -5.25 -18.36
C HIS A 63 -12.61 -6.51 -18.99
N ASP A 64 -13.44 -7.48 -19.37
CA ASP A 64 -13.04 -8.70 -20.10
C ASP A 64 -11.93 -9.52 -19.42
N ASP A 65 -11.94 -9.55 -18.08
CA ASP A 65 -10.94 -10.24 -17.25
C ASP A 65 -9.55 -9.55 -17.24
N TRP A 66 -9.45 -8.28 -17.63
CA TRP A 66 -8.20 -7.51 -17.61
C TRP A 66 -8.08 -6.63 -16.37
N PHE A 67 -6.93 -6.67 -15.71
CA PHE A 67 -6.60 -5.70 -14.66
C PHE A 67 -6.49 -4.27 -15.23
N PRO A 68 -6.68 -3.24 -14.38
CA PRO A 68 -6.44 -1.88 -14.82
C PRO A 68 -4.99 -1.73 -15.29
N PRO A 69 -4.74 -1.12 -16.46
CA PRO A 69 -3.37 -0.87 -16.89
C PRO A 69 -2.68 0.09 -15.91
N LEU A 70 -1.36 -0.06 -15.73
CA LEU A 70 -0.58 0.86 -14.91
C LEU A 70 -0.81 2.33 -15.32
N ARG A 71 -0.85 2.58 -16.63
CA ARG A 71 -1.10 3.89 -17.24
C ARG A 71 -1.80 3.72 -18.59
N LEU A 72 -2.86 4.49 -18.83
CA LEU A 72 -3.44 4.66 -20.16
C LEU A 72 -2.62 5.68 -20.96
N ASN A 73 -2.18 5.34 -22.16
CA ASN A 73 -1.60 6.29 -23.12
C ASN A 73 -2.71 7.06 -23.86
N ALA A 74 -3.71 7.56 -23.15
CA ALA A 74 -4.72 8.43 -23.73
C ALA A 74 -4.16 9.86 -23.78
N THR A 75 -4.05 10.43 -24.98
CA THR A 75 -3.82 11.87 -25.23
C THR A 75 -5.02 12.75 -24.83
N SER A 76 -5.93 12.24 -24.01
CA SER A 76 -6.98 12.97 -23.28
C SER A 76 -7.89 11.93 -22.60
N GLY A 77 -7.66 11.66 -21.32
CA GLY A 77 -8.73 11.15 -20.46
C GLY A 77 -9.87 12.19 -20.37
N PRO A 78 -11.06 11.84 -19.84
CA PRO A 78 -12.17 12.78 -19.65
C PRO A 78 -11.82 14.00 -18.79
N LEU A 79 -10.67 13.98 -18.11
CA LEU A 79 -10.09 15.08 -17.35
C LEU A 79 -9.20 16.05 -18.16
N GLY A 80 -8.95 15.78 -19.46
CA GLY A 80 -8.27 16.71 -20.37
C GLY A 80 -6.79 17.00 -20.07
N TYR A 81 -6.07 16.07 -19.42
CA TYR A 81 -4.66 16.25 -19.06
C TYR A 81 -3.70 15.50 -20.01
N ASP A 82 -2.60 16.14 -20.41
CA ASP A 82 -1.47 15.59 -21.19
C ASP A 82 -0.59 14.57 -20.39
N GLY A 83 -1.16 13.91 -19.39
CA GLY A 83 -0.49 12.92 -18.54
C GLY A 83 -1.48 11.85 -18.15
N GLY A 84 -1.41 10.72 -18.87
CA GLY A 84 -2.46 9.70 -18.91
C GLY A 84 -2.92 9.12 -17.57
N ASP A 85 -4.14 8.59 -17.58
CA ASP A 85 -4.84 8.06 -16.40
C ASP A 85 -4.10 6.83 -15.83
N TYR A 86 -3.76 6.87 -14.56
CA TYR A 86 -3.13 5.76 -13.84
C TYR A 86 -4.19 4.82 -13.26
N TRP A 87 -3.79 3.60 -12.90
CA TRP A 87 -4.67 2.61 -12.27
C TRP A 87 -5.47 3.15 -11.07
N THR A 88 -4.88 4.07 -10.28
CA THR A 88 -5.55 4.74 -9.16
C THR A 88 -6.74 5.57 -9.60
N ASN A 89 -6.58 6.33 -10.70
CA ASN A 89 -7.62 7.16 -11.27
C ASN A 89 -8.69 6.30 -11.95
N LEU A 90 -8.29 5.21 -12.60
CA LEU A 90 -9.21 4.30 -13.25
C LEU A 90 -10.15 3.59 -12.28
N LEU A 91 -9.63 3.19 -11.12
CA LEU A 91 -10.45 2.60 -10.07
C LEU A 91 -11.42 3.63 -9.44
N ASP A 92 -11.04 4.90 -9.38
CA ASP A 92 -11.89 5.98 -8.87
C ASP A 92 -12.97 6.38 -9.86
N GLU A 93 -12.59 6.70 -11.10
CA GLU A 93 -13.50 7.09 -12.18
C GLU A 93 -14.47 5.95 -12.55
N GLY A 94 -14.01 4.70 -12.45
CA GLY A 94 -14.85 3.51 -12.60
C GLY A 94 -15.78 3.24 -11.41
N GLY A 95 -15.67 4.00 -10.32
CA GLY A 95 -16.50 3.85 -9.13
C GLY A 95 -16.17 2.62 -8.26
N TYR A 96 -15.01 2.01 -8.45
CA TYR A 96 -14.57 0.83 -7.70
C TYR A 96 -13.93 1.20 -6.36
N LEU A 97 -13.17 2.31 -6.31
CA LEU A 97 -12.49 2.76 -5.10
C LEU A 97 -12.22 4.26 -5.09
N ASP A 98 -12.75 4.95 -4.08
CA ASP A 98 -12.56 6.40 -3.88
C ASP A 98 -11.08 6.78 -3.71
N TYR A 99 -10.63 7.71 -4.54
CA TYR A 99 -9.29 8.26 -4.55
C TYR A 99 -9.26 9.70 -4.02
N PRO A 100 -9.04 9.90 -2.70
CA PRO A 100 -9.03 11.24 -2.10
C PRO A 100 -7.73 11.99 -2.47
N TRP A 101 -7.82 12.83 -3.50
CA TRP A 101 -6.69 13.61 -4.03
C TRP A 101 -6.54 14.99 -3.37
N GLU A 102 -5.30 15.47 -3.26
CA GLU A 102 -4.99 16.90 -3.07
C GLU A 102 -4.37 17.47 -4.35
N PRO A 103 -4.81 18.66 -4.84
CA PRO A 103 -4.21 19.31 -6.01
C PRO A 103 -2.72 19.68 -5.81
N GLY A 104 -1.90 19.56 -6.85
CA GLY A 104 -0.65 20.35 -6.96
C GLY A 104 0.70 19.66 -7.14
N HIS A 105 0.81 18.36 -7.48
CA HIS A 105 2.13 17.74 -7.76
C HIS A 105 2.25 16.98 -9.09
N GLN A 106 1.19 16.35 -9.62
CA GLN A 106 1.09 15.72 -10.95
C GLN A 106 -0.39 15.69 -11.41
N PRO A 107 -0.69 15.39 -12.69
CA PRO A 107 -2.04 15.00 -13.10
C PRO A 107 -2.49 13.82 -12.21
N GLY A 108 -3.57 13.99 -11.44
CA GLY A 108 -4.02 12.99 -10.45
C GLY A 108 -3.64 13.25 -8.99
N GLY A 109 -2.95 14.34 -8.63
CA GLY A 109 -2.80 14.77 -7.22
C GLY A 109 -2.05 13.81 -6.28
N ARG A 110 -2.00 14.16 -4.98
CA ARG A 110 -1.38 13.33 -3.92
C ARG A 110 -2.46 12.59 -3.13
N VAL A 111 -2.26 11.30 -2.86
CA VAL A 111 -3.08 10.56 -1.91
C VAL A 111 -2.79 11.04 -0.49
N VAL A 112 -3.79 11.61 0.16
CA VAL A 112 -3.63 12.11 1.54
C VAL A 112 -4.43 11.34 2.57
N ALA A 113 -5.40 10.54 2.14
CA ALA A 113 -6.29 9.79 3.01
C ALA A 113 -6.79 8.50 2.34
N GLY A 114 -7.72 7.80 3.00
CA GLY A 114 -8.41 6.66 2.42
C GLY A 114 -7.58 5.38 2.32
N VAL A 115 -8.07 4.47 1.47
CA VAL A 115 -7.54 3.11 1.31
C VAL A 115 -6.17 3.13 0.64
N TYR A 116 -5.93 4.04 -0.30
CA TYR A 116 -4.64 4.18 -0.97
C TYR A 116 -3.50 4.62 -0.03
N ARG A 117 -3.81 5.21 1.12
CA ARG A 117 -2.78 5.71 2.04
C ARG A 117 -2.19 4.62 2.93
N CYS A 118 -0.91 4.36 2.77
CA CYS A 118 -0.11 3.56 3.69
C CYS A 118 0.10 4.31 5.03
N ARG A 119 -0.41 3.77 6.14
CA ARG A 119 -0.37 4.41 7.48
C ARG A 119 1.02 4.46 8.11
N THR A 120 2.01 3.79 7.52
CA THR A 120 3.41 3.83 7.96
C THR A 120 4.24 4.89 7.24
N MET A 121 3.73 5.48 6.16
CA MET A 121 4.43 6.54 5.44
C MET A 121 4.17 7.92 6.03
N ALA A 122 5.20 8.75 6.02
CA ALA A 122 5.10 10.17 6.37
C ALA A 122 4.45 10.96 5.23
N ASP A 123 3.70 12.01 5.55
CA ASP A 123 2.95 12.82 4.58
C ASP A 123 3.79 13.35 3.43
N GLY A 124 5.02 13.78 3.72
CA GLY A 124 5.95 14.31 2.72
C GLY A 124 6.53 13.28 1.75
N LEU A 125 6.31 11.98 2.01
CA LEU A 125 6.75 10.88 1.14
C LEU A 125 5.60 10.29 0.32
N LEU A 126 4.36 10.73 0.55
CA LEU A 126 3.21 10.29 -0.22
C LEU A 126 3.20 10.94 -1.60
N TRP A 127 2.79 10.15 -2.59
CA TRP A 127 2.61 10.57 -3.98
C TRP A 127 1.24 10.06 -4.47
N SER A 128 1.03 10.01 -5.78
CA SER A 128 -0.23 9.59 -6.41
C SER A 128 -0.67 8.16 -6.10
N SER A 129 0.18 7.32 -5.51
CA SER A 129 -0.16 5.93 -5.20
C SER A 129 -0.42 5.67 -3.71
N GLY A 130 -0.19 6.68 -2.86
CA GLY A 130 -0.35 6.61 -1.41
C GLY A 130 0.53 5.58 -0.68
N GLY A 131 1.44 4.95 -1.41
CA GLY A 131 2.38 3.95 -0.92
C GLY A 131 2.24 2.61 -1.61
N TYR A 132 1.16 2.32 -2.32
CA TYR A 132 0.99 1.03 -3.00
C TYR A 132 1.30 1.16 -4.48
N GLY A 133 1.89 0.14 -5.10
CA GLY A 133 2.24 0.19 -6.51
C GLY A 133 1.94 -1.13 -7.21
N MET A 134 1.43 -1.03 -8.43
CA MET A 134 1.16 -2.19 -9.27
C MET A 134 2.45 -2.78 -9.80
N VAL A 135 2.49 -4.10 -9.95
CA VAL A 135 3.63 -4.76 -10.58
C VAL A 135 3.71 -4.31 -12.03
N GLU A 136 4.83 -3.68 -12.37
CA GLU A 136 5.17 -3.34 -13.73
C GLU A 136 5.71 -4.58 -14.43
N SER A 137 4.83 -5.21 -15.19
CA SER A 137 5.17 -6.30 -16.09
C SER A 137 4.45 -6.09 -17.42
N PRO A 138 5.01 -6.58 -18.54
CA PRO A 138 4.32 -6.58 -19.83
C PRO A 138 2.94 -7.23 -19.78
N TRP A 139 2.71 -8.08 -18.78
CA TRP A 139 1.53 -8.91 -18.55
C TRP A 139 0.37 -8.11 -17.93
N TRP A 140 0.66 -7.21 -16.99
CA TRP A 140 -0.34 -6.39 -16.31
C TRP A 140 -0.52 -5.00 -16.94
N ASN A 141 0.50 -4.50 -17.63
CA ASN A 141 0.55 -3.09 -18.06
C ASN A 141 -0.07 -2.81 -19.43
N ALA A 142 -1.03 -3.62 -19.84
CA ALA A 142 -1.48 -3.63 -21.21
C ALA A 142 -3.00 -3.54 -21.30
N ASP A 143 -3.46 -2.53 -22.04
CA ASP A 143 -4.87 -2.38 -22.39
C ASP A 143 -5.06 -2.92 -23.81
N HIS A 144 -5.95 -3.91 -23.95
CA HIS A 144 -6.30 -4.55 -25.22
C HIS A 144 -6.85 -3.56 -26.25
N ARG A 145 -7.31 -2.38 -25.83
CA ARG A 145 -7.85 -1.30 -26.68
C ARG A 145 -6.76 -0.46 -27.34
N PHE A 146 -5.50 -0.54 -26.89
CA PHE A 146 -4.39 0.25 -27.43
C PHE A 146 -3.40 -0.63 -28.22
N PRO A 147 -3.13 -0.35 -29.51
CA PRO A 147 -2.30 -1.20 -30.36
C PRO A 147 -0.84 -1.37 -29.92
N SER A 148 -0.33 -0.48 -29.06
CA SER A 148 1.06 -0.47 -28.58
C SER A 148 1.31 -1.39 -27.38
N THR A 149 0.27 -1.97 -26.77
CA THR A 149 0.36 -2.75 -25.51
C THR A 149 -0.08 -4.21 -25.69
N ARG A 150 0.22 -4.84 -26.82
CA ARG A 150 -0.27 -6.19 -27.17
C ARG A 150 0.29 -7.37 -26.36
N GLU A 151 1.05 -7.11 -25.30
CA GLU A 151 1.73 -8.16 -24.51
C GLU A 151 1.02 -8.50 -23.18
N GLY A 152 -0.06 -7.78 -22.84
CA GLY A 152 -0.79 -8.05 -21.61
C GLY A 152 -1.59 -9.33 -21.64
N ARG A 153 -1.96 -9.80 -20.46
CA ARG A 153 -2.79 -10.98 -20.27
C ARG A 153 -3.93 -10.72 -19.31
N SER A 154 -5.03 -11.44 -19.53
CA SER A 154 -6.15 -11.49 -18.60
C SER A 154 -5.73 -12.13 -17.28
N MET A 155 -6.47 -11.83 -16.21
CA MET A 155 -6.34 -12.44 -14.90
C MET A 155 -6.31 -13.98 -14.98
N SER A 156 -7.17 -14.57 -15.82
CA SER A 156 -7.23 -16.02 -16.08
C SER A 156 -5.94 -16.63 -16.65
N ALA A 157 -4.99 -15.82 -17.15
CA ALA A 157 -3.70 -16.32 -17.60
C ALA A 157 -2.72 -16.59 -16.45
N ALA A 158 -3.01 -16.16 -15.22
CA ALA A 158 -2.17 -16.43 -14.06
C ALA A 158 -2.19 -17.93 -13.72
N LEU A 159 -1.03 -18.59 -13.85
CA LEU A 159 -0.88 -20.02 -13.58
C LEU A 159 -1.25 -20.39 -12.13
N VAL A 160 -0.88 -19.54 -11.16
CA VAL A 160 -1.17 -19.73 -9.74
C VAL A 160 -1.64 -18.39 -9.11
N PRO A 161 -2.94 -18.06 -9.21
CA PRO A 161 -3.46 -16.76 -8.80
C PRO A 161 -3.15 -16.36 -7.35
N SER A 162 -3.09 -17.33 -6.43
CA SER A 162 -2.84 -17.10 -5.00
C SER A 162 -1.37 -16.80 -4.65
N SER A 163 -0.45 -16.93 -5.60
CA SER A 163 0.97 -16.61 -5.41
C SER A 163 1.49 -15.58 -6.40
N THR A 164 0.76 -15.30 -7.49
CA THR A 164 1.16 -14.30 -8.47
C THR A 164 0.84 -12.90 -7.96
N VAL A 165 1.85 -12.08 -7.70
CA VAL A 165 1.73 -10.71 -7.17
C VAL A 165 1.31 -9.72 -8.25
N ILE A 166 0.34 -8.86 -7.94
CA ILE A 166 -0.18 -7.81 -8.84
C ILE A 166 0.02 -6.40 -8.29
N ILE A 167 0.07 -6.24 -6.97
CA ILE A 167 0.26 -4.95 -6.31
C ILE A 167 0.93 -5.17 -4.96
N GLY A 168 1.70 -4.20 -4.49
CA GLY A 168 2.29 -4.27 -3.17
C GLY A 168 2.65 -2.92 -2.58
N ASP A 169 3.25 -2.97 -1.41
CA ASP A 169 3.97 -1.84 -0.85
C ASP A 169 5.07 -1.40 -1.82
N ALA A 170 4.99 -0.18 -2.34
CA ALA A 170 5.91 0.34 -3.35
C ALA A 170 6.61 1.63 -2.93
N GLU A 171 7.91 1.70 -3.20
CA GLU A 171 8.69 2.92 -3.02
C GLU A 171 9.76 3.07 -4.11
N TYR A 172 10.22 4.30 -4.32
CA TYR A 172 11.39 4.54 -5.13
C TYR A 172 12.66 4.03 -4.45
N THR A 173 13.57 3.45 -5.25
CA THR A 173 14.84 2.89 -4.77
C THR A 173 15.70 3.97 -4.11
N PRO A 174 16.57 3.58 -3.15
CA PRO A 174 17.45 4.52 -2.45
C PRO A 174 18.43 5.26 -3.34
N THR A 175 18.72 4.72 -4.53
CA THR A 175 19.63 5.32 -5.51
C THR A 175 18.98 6.39 -6.37
N SER A 176 17.65 6.52 -6.33
CA SER A 176 16.91 7.50 -7.13
C SER A 176 16.84 8.87 -6.44
N ALA A 177 16.62 9.93 -7.22
CA ALA A 177 16.34 11.28 -6.70
C ALA A 177 15.02 11.37 -5.90
N TRP A 178 14.18 10.33 -5.97
CA TRP A 178 12.88 10.22 -5.32
C TRP A 178 12.91 9.19 -4.18
N ALA A 179 14.09 8.79 -3.71
CA ALA A 179 14.30 7.72 -2.74
C ALA A 179 13.26 7.70 -1.61
N GLN A 180 12.69 6.51 -1.37
CA GLN A 180 11.72 6.23 -0.30
C GLN A 180 10.35 6.93 -0.44
N ARG A 181 10.12 7.67 -1.53
CA ARG A 181 8.77 8.19 -1.86
C ARG A 181 7.89 7.06 -2.37
N ALA A 182 6.58 7.21 -2.18
CA ALA A 182 5.58 6.30 -2.71
C ALA A 182 5.72 6.20 -4.24
N ALA A 183 5.76 4.96 -4.74
CA ALA A 183 5.87 4.67 -6.16
C ALA A 183 4.54 4.12 -6.70
N LEU A 184 4.19 4.49 -7.94
CA LEU A 184 2.99 4.00 -8.63
C LEU A 184 3.09 2.55 -9.08
N SER A 185 4.33 2.07 -9.29
CA SER A 185 4.62 0.71 -9.71
C SER A 185 5.71 0.05 -8.86
N ILE A 186 5.84 -1.26 -9.03
CA ILE A 186 6.92 -2.09 -8.53
C ILE A 186 7.57 -2.76 -9.75
N GLN A 187 8.86 -2.55 -9.94
CA GLN A 187 9.58 -3.16 -11.05
C GLN A 187 9.67 -4.68 -10.86
N CYS A 188 9.27 -5.44 -11.89
CA CYS A 188 9.56 -6.87 -11.94
C CYS A 188 11.07 -7.08 -12.09
N PRO A 189 11.74 -7.86 -11.20
CA PRO A 189 13.19 -8.10 -11.26
C PRO A 189 13.68 -8.76 -12.56
N VAL A 190 12.77 -9.41 -13.30
CA VAL A 190 13.08 -10.21 -14.50
C VAL A 190 12.76 -9.47 -15.80
N CYS A 191 11.73 -8.62 -15.82
CA CYS A 191 11.24 -7.96 -17.05
C CYS A 191 12.05 -6.69 -17.44
N ALA A 192 13.20 -6.47 -16.81
CA ALA A 192 13.88 -5.17 -16.71
C ALA A 192 14.81 -4.79 -17.88
N PRO A 193 14.27 -4.49 -19.08
CA PRO A 193 14.86 -3.34 -19.78
C PRO A 193 13.85 -2.26 -20.21
N TRP A 194 12.56 -2.39 -19.90
CA TRP A 194 11.53 -1.46 -20.40
C TRP A 194 10.91 -0.55 -19.33
N SER A 195 11.25 -0.75 -18.05
CA SER A 195 10.59 -0.11 -16.91
C SER A 195 11.24 1.19 -16.48
N TRP A 196 10.48 2.07 -15.84
CA TRP A 196 11.01 3.29 -15.23
C TRP A 196 11.95 2.92 -14.08
N ASP A 197 13.26 3.17 -14.26
CA ASP A 197 14.28 2.78 -13.31
C ASP A 197 14.00 3.34 -11.90
N GLY A 198 14.09 2.46 -10.91
CA GLY A 198 14.16 2.85 -9.51
C GLY A 198 12.85 2.79 -8.73
N MET A 199 11.98 1.80 -8.98
CA MET A 199 10.82 1.49 -8.12
C MET A 199 10.87 0.03 -7.65
N ARG A 200 10.57 -0.23 -6.38
CA ARG A 200 10.69 -1.56 -5.77
C ARG A 200 9.63 -1.80 -4.69
N CYS A 201 9.56 -3.04 -4.23
CA CYS A 201 8.84 -3.39 -3.00
C CYS A 201 9.43 -2.62 -1.80
N ALA A 202 8.56 -1.99 -1.00
CA ALA A 202 8.95 -1.15 0.11
C ALA A 202 8.94 -1.93 1.45
N PRO A 203 10.07 -2.03 2.17
CA PRO A 203 10.19 -2.81 3.42
C PRO A 203 9.59 -2.11 4.65
N ARG A 204 8.37 -1.55 4.56
CA ARG A 204 7.78 -0.63 5.56
C ARG A 204 7.22 -1.30 6.81
N HIS A 205 7.09 -2.62 6.84
CA HIS A 205 6.46 -3.36 7.93
C HIS A 205 7.46 -4.25 8.67
N ARG A 206 8.42 -3.61 9.35
CA ARG A 206 9.52 -4.28 10.07
C ARG A 206 10.43 -5.08 9.12
N GLY A 207 10.82 -4.46 8.00
CA GLY A 207 11.67 -5.10 6.99
C GLY A 207 10.90 -6.01 6.02
N ARG A 208 9.56 -5.97 6.06
CA ARG A 208 8.68 -6.72 5.16
C ARG A 208 7.83 -5.75 4.34
N ALA A 209 7.46 -6.19 3.14
CA ALA A 209 6.48 -5.57 2.26
C ALA A 209 5.21 -6.42 2.28
N ASN A 210 4.05 -5.77 2.35
CA ASN A 210 2.79 -6.42 2.03
C ASN A 210 2.64 -6.46 0.51
N VAL A 211 2.24 -7.60 -0.01
CA VAL A 211 1.91 -7.81 -1.42
C VAL A 211 0.53 -8.46 -1.51
N ALA A 212 -0.19 -8.15 -2.59
CA ALA A 212 -1.43 -8.80 -2.92
C ALA A 212 -1.28 -9.57 -4.24
N CYS A 213 -1.85 -10.76 -4.23
CA CYS A 213 -1.86 -11.67 -5.36
C CYS A 213 -3.10 -11.45 -6.23
N VAL A 214 -3.12 -12.11 -7.38
CA VAL A 214 -4.21 -12.04 -8.38
C VAL A 214 -5.58 -12.30 -7.74
N ASP A 215 -5.70 -13.24 -6.81
CA ASP A 215 -6.94 -13.58 -6.11
C ASP A 215 -7.27 -12.65 -4.91
N ALA A 216 -6.57 -11.53 -4.78
CA ALA A 216 -6.61 -10.63 -3.62
C ALA A 216 -6.15 -11.24 -2.29
N HIS A 217 -5.46 -12.39 -2.32
CA HIS A 217 -4.69 -12.86 -1.16
C HIS A 217 -3.63 -11.82 -0.80
N VAL A 218 -3.47 -11.55 0.50
CA VAL A 218 -2.47 -10.59 0.97
C VAL A 218 -1.52 -11.30 1.92
N GLU A 219 -0.24 -11.11 1.68
CA GLU A 219 0.83 -11.66 2.50
C GLU A 219 1.95 -10.65 2.72
N ALA A 220 2.73 -10.87 3.78
CA ALA A 220 3.86 -10.02 4.16
C ALA A 220 5.17 -10.80 4.00
N ARG A 221 5.95 -10.46 2.97
CA ARG A 221 7.22 -11.11 2.64
C ARG A 221 8.41 -10.18 2.85
N ARG A 222 9.61 -10.73 3.05
CA ARG A 222 10.84 -9.92 3.01
C ARG A 222 11.08 -9.50 1.57
N VAL A 223 11.61 -8.30 1.38
CA VAL A 223 11.88 -7.78 0.04
C VAL A 223 12.89 -8.66 -0.69
N ASP A 224 13.95 -9.10 0.00
CA ASP A 224 14.94 -10.04 -0.55
C ASP A 224 14.29 -11.34 -1.08
N ASP A 225 13.28 -11.86 -0.37
CA ASP A 225 12.59 -13.10 -0.76
C ASP A 225 11.70 -12.85 -2.00
N LEU A 226 11.07 -11.67 -2.09
CA LEU A 226 10.27 -11.26 -3.25
C LEU A 226 11.15 -11.07 -4.50
N GLU A 227 12.33 -10.49 -4.35
CA GLU A 227 13.27 -10.26 -5.45
C GLU A 227 13.92 -11.56 -5.94
N ALA A 228 14.14 -12.53 -5.04
CA ALA A 228 14.69 -13.84 -5.38
C ALA A 228 13.66 -14.80 -6.01
N ASP A 229 12.39 -14.73 -5.59
CA ASP A 229 11.31 -15.57 -6.11
C ASP A 229 10.75 -14.97 -7.40
N VAL A 230 11.37 -15.30 -8.53
CA VAL A 230 10.98 -14.76 -9.83
C VAL A 230 9.59 -15.22 -10.29
N ALA A 231 9.14 -16.40 -9.85
CA ALA A 231 7.91 -17.02 -10.35
C ALA A 231 6.63 -16.25 -9.96
N ILE A 232 6.67 -15.49 -8.86
CA ILE A 232 5.51 -14.75 -8.35
C ILE A 232 5.17 -13.52 -9.20
N TRP A 233 6.06 -13.05 -10.07
CA TRP A 233 5.85 -11.81 -10.81
C TRP A 233 5.03 -11.99 -12.10
N GLY A 234 4.49 -13.18 -12.33
CA GLY A 234 3.53 -13.44 -13.42
C GLY A 234 4.14 -13.35 -14.82
N HIS A 235 5.46 -13.60 -14.95
CA HIS A 235 6.18 -13.48 -16.21
C HIS A 235 6.37 -14.82 -16.97
N GLN A 236 5.72 -15.89 -16.51
CA GLN A 236 5.85 -17.27 -17.05
C GLN A 236 4.68 -17.63 -17.95
#